data_AF-A0A2R7PBQ1-F1
#
_entry.id   AF-A0A2R7PBQ1-F1
#
_cell.length_a   1.000
_cell.length_b   1.000
_cell.length_c   1.000
_cell.angle_alpha   90.00
_cell.angle_beta   90.00
_cell.angle_gamma   90.00
#
_symmetry.space_group_name_H-M   'P 1'
#
loop_
_entity.id
_entity.type
_entity.pdbx_description
1 polymer ?
#
loop_
_entity_poly.entity_id
_entity_poly.type
_entity_poly.pdbx_seq_one_letter_code
_entity_poly.pdbx_strand_id
1 'polypeptide(L)'
;MAWTLDQLNAATPAQALEALDGVYEHSPWIAEQALTQRPFRSLAHLKHALAHAVRTASTEAQLGLIRAHPELAGKAMVAKSLTAESTNEQSKAGLTQCTPEEFARIQQLNADYNARFGFPFILAVRGPRGAGLNKQQIIDTFARRLDNHPEFEVAEALRNIHRIAEIRLNDKFAAEPVLGNDVWDWHEKLAEHSDPGFAEKGQLTVTYLTDAHRACAQRISHWMRDCGFDEVEVDAVGNVVGRYRAATPGAKYLMTGSHYDTVRNGGKYDGRLGIFVPMACVRELHRAGRRLPFGIEVI
;
A
#
# COMPACT_ATOMS: atom_id res chain seq x y z
N MET A 1 -4.71 21.08 13.75
CA MET A 1 -5.47 21.31 12.50
C MET A 1 -4.79 20.53 11.39
N ALA A 2 -5.55 19.93 10.48
CA ALA A 2 -4.97 19.23 9.34
C ALA A 2 -4.40 20.24 8.33
N TRP A 3 -3.25 19.92 7.74
CA TRP A 3 -2.64 20.71 6.68
C TRP A 3 -3.32 20.43 5.34
N THR A 4 -3.37 21.44 4.48
CA THR A 4 -3.68 21.26 3.05
C THR A 4 -2.40 21.29 2.23
N LEU A 5 -2.43 20.71 1.03
CA LEU A 5 -1.26 20.72 0.13
C LEU A 5 -0.87 22.15 -0.29
N ASP A 6 -1.86 23.01 -0.51
CA ASP A 6 -1.63 24.41 -0.89
C ASP A 6 -0.96 25.19 0.25
N GLN A 7 -1.37 24.96 1.50
CA GLN A 7 -0.68 25.53 2.67
C GLN A 7 0.78 25.06 2.75
N LEU A 8 1.06 23.77 2.52
CA LEU A 8 2.43 23.26 2.52
C LEU A 8 3.27 23.87 1.39
N ASN A 9 2.69 24.03 0.20
CA ASN A 9 3.36 24.62 -0.95
C ASN A 9 3.68 26.11 -0.73
N ALA A 10 2.80 26.85 -0.06
CA ALA A 10 2.98 28.28 0.23
C ALA A 10 3.78 28.57 1.52
N ALA A 11 3.94 27.57 2.40
CA ALA A 11 4.62 27.73 3.68
C ALA A 11 6.11 28.08 3.52
N THR A 12 6.62 28.85 4.47
CA THR A 12 8.07 29.08 4.61
C THR A 12 8.79 27.74 4.86
N PRO A 13 10.10 27.61 4.57
CA PRO A 13 10.85 26.37 4.81
C PRO A 13 10.69 25.83 6.24
N ALA A 14 10.76 26.70 7.25
CA ALA A 14 10.61 26.30 8.66
C ALA A 14 9.21 25.73 8.95
N GLN A 15 8.15 26.41 8.51
CA GLN A 15 6.77 25.95 8.68
C GLN A 15 6.49 24.64 7.92
N ALA A 16 7.06 24.49 6.73
CA ALA A 16 6.90 23.26 5.94
C ALA A 16 7.63 22.07 6.58
N LEU A 17 8.78 22.29 7.21
CA LEU A 17 9.46 21.26 7.98
C LEU A 17 8.67 20.87 9.23
N GLU A 18 8.17 21.85 9.98
CA GLU A 18 7.30 21.61 11.14
C GLU A 18 6.04 20.84 10.75
N ALA A 19 5.44 21.15 9.60
CA ALA A 19 4.29 20.43 9.07
C ALA A 19 4.57 18.93 8.84
N LEU A 20 5.80 18.59 8.45
CA LEU A 20 6.23 17.23 8.14
C LEU A 20 7.01 16.57 9.29
N ASP A 21 7.14 17.24 10.43
CA ASP A 21 7.84 16.69 11.59
C ASP A 21 7.18 15.39 12.07
N GLY A 22 8.00 14.43 12.48
CA GLY A 22 7.54 13.10 12.91
C GLY A 22 6.99 12.19 11.79
N VAL A 23 6.96 12.61 10.51
CA VAL A 23 6.56 11.71 9.39
C VAL A 23 7.53 10.53 9.27
N TYR A 24 8.84 10.81 9.38
CA TYR A 24 9.88 9.80 9.57
C TYR A 24 10.51 10.00 10.94
N GLU A 25 10.63 8.92 11.72
CA GLU A 25 11.12 8.97 13.09
C GLU A 25 12.54 9.56 13.15
N HIS A 26 12.72 10.64 13.91
CA HIS A 26 14.01 11.31 14.15
C HIS A 26 14.86 11.57 12.89
N SER A 27 14.23 11.79 11.73
CA SER A 27 14.89 11.87 10.43
C SER A 27 14.45 13.08 9.59
N PRO A 28 14.69 14.32 10.07
CA PRO A 28 14.22 15.55 9.41
C PRO A 28 14.80 15.76 8.00
N TRP A 29 16.01 15.25 7.74
CA TRP A 29 16.72 15.34 6.46
C TRP A 29 15.87 14.85 5.26
N ILE A 30 14.95 13.91 5.50
CA ILE A 30 14.06 13.36 4.46
C ILE A 30 13.06 14.43 4.01
N ALA A 31 12.47 15.13 4.97
CA ALA A 31 11.55 16.24 4.69
C ALA A 31 12.30 17.41 4.06
N GLU A 32 13.48 17.75 4.57
CA GLU A 32 14.35 18.80 4.01
C GLU A 32 14.64 18.54 2.52
N GLN A 33 15.07 17.32 2.18
CA GLN A 33 15.36 16.96 0.79
C GLN A 33 14.09 16.94 -0.08
N ALA A 34 12.99 16.38 0.41
CA ALA A 34 11.75 16.31 -0.36
C ALA A 34 11.16 17.69 -0.66
N LEU A 35 11.21 18.62 0.30
CA LEU A 35 10.66 19.99 0.17
C LEU A 35 11.37 20.84 -0.89
N THR A 36 12.55 20.43 -1.36
CA THR A 36 13.23 21.06 -2.52
C THR A 36 12.47 20.86 -3.84
N GLN A 37 11.59 19.86 -3.91
CA GLN A 37 10.80 19.52 -5.11
C GLN A 37 9.44 20.24 -5.17
N ARG A 38 9.20 21.20 -4.27
CA ARG A 38 7.97 22.02 -4.30
C ARG A 38 7.86 22.85 -5.60
N PRO A 39 6.64 23.14 -6.09
CA PRO A 39 5.35 22.76 -5.50
C PRO A 39 4.93 21.33 -5.82
N PHE A 40 4.26 20.67 -4.87
CA PHE A 40 3.67 19.35 -5.07
C PHE A 40 2.30 19.45 -5.73
N ARG A 41 2.00 18.54 -6.66
CA ARG A 41 0.76 18.51 -7.44
C ARG A 41 -0.34 17.68 -6.78
N SER A 42 0.05 16.79 -5.87
CA SER A 42 -0.84 15.92 -5.12
C SER A 42 -0.12 15.39 -3.88
N LEU A 43 -0.88 14.84 -2.93
CA LEU A 43 -0.29 14.16 -1.78
C LEU A 43 0.54 12.94 -2.22
N ALA A 44 0.15 12.27 -3.31
CA ALA A 44 0.93 11.18 -3.90
C ALA A 44 2.30 11.66 -4.42
N HIS A 45 2.37 12.87 -5.00
CA HIS A 45 3.65 13.47 -5.41
C HIS A 45 4.55 13.73 -4.18
N LEU A 46 4.01 14.29 -3.10
CA LEU A 46 4.76 14.47 -1.84
C LEU A 46 5.26 13.13 -1.27
N LYS A 47 4.40 12.11 -1.19
CA LYS A 47 4.78 10.75 -0.75
C LYS A 47 5.91 10.19 -1.60
N HIS A 48 5.84 10.36 -2.92
CA HIS A 48 6.89 9.93 -3.84
C HIS A 48 8.20 10.67 -3.57
N ALA A 49 8.18 11.99 -3.42
CA ALA A 49 9.37 12.80 -3.14
C ALA A 49 10.06 12.38 -1.82
N LEU A 50 9.28 12.11 -0.77
CA LEU A 50 9.77 11.61 0.51
C LEU A 50 10.42 10.21 0.37
N ALA A 51 9.73 9.28 -0.30
CA ALA A 51 10.26 7.94 -0.53
C ALA A 51 11.50 7.96 -1.46
N HIS A 52 11.54 8.88 -2.40
CA HIS A 52 12.68 9.09 -3.30
C HIS A 52 13.90 9.59 -2.52
N ALA A 53 13.73 10.58 -1.63
CA ALA A 53 14.81 11.08 -0.76
C ALA A 53 15.51 9.93 -0.03
N VAL A 54 14.74 9.05 0.62
CA VAL A 54 15.27 7.85 1.31
C VAL A 54 15.95 6.90 0.34
N ARG A 55 15.33 6.58 -0.79
CA ARG A 55 15.85 5.61 -1.78
C ARG A 55 17.19 6.04 -2.36
N THR A 56 17.38 7.33 -2.57
CA THR A 56 18.62 7.91 -3.13
C THR A 56 19.66 8.29 -2.08
N ALA A 57 19.34 8.20 -0.80
CA ALA A 57 20.29 8.43 0.27
C ALA A 57 21.34 7.32 0.34
N SER A 58 22.44 7.58 1.05
CA SER A 58 23.46 6.57 1.30
C SER A 58 22.89 5.39 2.09
N THR A 59 23.50 4.20 1.91
CA THR A 59 23.15 3.01 2.71
C THR A 59 23.25 3.28 4.21
N GLU A 60 24.22 4.09 4.63
CA GLU A 60 24.39 4.50 6.03
C GLU A 60 23.19 5.32 6.53
N ALA A 61 22.71 6.29 5.75
CA ALA A 61 21.53 7.09 6.11
C ALA A 61 20.25 6.23 6.16
N GLN A 62 20.10 5.27 5.25
CA GLN A 62 18.99 4.32 5.26
C GLN A 62 19.02 3.42 6.51
N LEU A 63 20.19 2.85 6.85
CA LEU A 63 20.35 2.06 8.07
C LEU A 63 20.17 2.91 9.34
N GLY A 64 20.62 4.16 9.32
CA GLY A 64 20.40 5.13 10.39
C GLY A 64 18.91 5.38 10.63
N LEU A 65 18.14 5.59 9.56
CA LEU A 65 16.68 5.71 9.61
C LEU A 65 16.01 4.46 10.22
N ILE A 66 16.43 3.26 9.81
CA ILE A 66 15.89 2.02 10.36
C ILE A 66 16.19 1.91 11.87
N ARG A 67 17.42 2.21 12.27
CA ARG A 67 17.85 2.15 13.69
C ARG A 67 17.22 3.22 14.57
N ALA A 68 16.82 4.36 13.99
CA ALA A 68 16.13 5.41 14.70
C ALA A 68 14.68 5.03 15.06
N HIS A 69 14.12 4.00 14.41
CA HIS A 69 12.75 3.58 14.67
C HIS A 69 12.64 2.82 16.00
N PRO A 70 11.65 3.11 16.85
CA PRO A 70 11.50 2.42 18.12
C PRO A 70 11.14 0.96 17.93
N GLU A 71 11.68 0.12 18.79
CA GLU A 71 11.38 -1.31 18.82
C GLU A 71 9.92 -1.58 19.26
N LEU A 72 9.30 -2.55 18.59
CA LEU A 72 7.94 -2.98 18.88
C LEU A 72 7.87 -3.68 20.24
N ALA A 73 6.98 -3.20 21.13
CA ALA A 73 6.90 -3.64 22.54
C ALA A 73 8.24 -3.58 23.31
N GLY A 74 9.15 -2.70 22.88
CA GLY A 74 10.48 -2.55 23.48
C GLY A 74 10.47 -1.73 24.78
N LYS A 75 11.67 -1.49 25.32
CA LYS A 75 11.88 -0.75 26.59
C LYS A 75 11.23 0.63 26.60
N ALA A 76 11.20 1.34 25.47
CA ALA A 76 10.56 2.65 25.35
C ALA A 76 9.04 2.61 25.56
N MET A 77 8.37 1.53 25.15
CA MET A 77 6.94 1.33 25.45
C MET A 77 6.73 1.12 26.95
N VAL A 78 7.54 0.24 27.55
CA VAL A 78 7.47 -0.07 28.99
C VAL A 78 7.73 1.19 29.83
N ALA A 79 8.71 2.00 29.42
CA ALA A 79 9.07 3.26 30.04
C ALA A 79 8.14 4.44 29.69
N LYS A 80 7.14 4.23 28.82
CA LYS A 80 6.23 5.27 28.29
C LYS A 80 6.96 6.48 27.69
N SER A 81 8.10 6.25 27.05
CA SER A 81 8.97 7.28 26.46
C SER A 81 8.92 7.31 24.93
N LEU A 82 7.89 6.71 24.32
CA LEU A 82 7.65 6.74 22.87
C LEU A 82 7.16 8.12 22.42
N THR A 83 7.43 8.48 21.17
CA THR A 83 6.77 9.62 20.51
C THR A 83 5.25 9.46 20.50
N ALA A 84 4.52 10.57 20.34
CA ALA A 84 3.06 10.55 20.33
C ALA A 84 2.52 9.67 19.19
N GLU A 85 3.14 9.74 18.02
CA GLU A 85 2.86 8.90 16.85
C GLU A 85 3.05 7.42 17.16
N SER A 86 4.22 7.05 17.68
CA SER A 86 4.56 5.66 18.01
C SER A 86 3.66 5.07 19.11
N THR A 87 3.27 5.89 20.09
CA THR A 87 2.34 5.48 21.16
C THR A 87 0.96 5.14 20.58
N ASN A 88 0.44 5.96 19.68
CA ASN A 88 -0.85 5.75 19.03
C ASN A 88 -0.83 4.49 18.14
N GLU A 89 0.25 4.31 17.37
CA GLU A 89 0.46 3.15 16.49
C GLU A 89 0.44 1.84 17.27
N GLN A 90 1.25 1.72 18.33
CA GLN A 90 1.36 0.47 19.07
C GLN A 90 0.13 0.19 19.95
N SER A 91 -0.57 1.23 20.42
CA SER A 91 -1.84 1.07 21.16
C SER A 91 -2.96 0.52 20.27
N LYS A 92 -3.09 1.01 19.03
CA LYS A 92 -4.09 0.51 18.06
C LYS A 92 -3.87 -0.94 17.66
N ALA A 93 -2.65 -1.43 17.76
CA ALA A 93 -2.30 -2.83 17.49
C ALA A 93 -2.53 -3.76 18.70
N GLY A 94 -3.01 -3.22 19.84
CA GLY A 94 -3.26 -4.00 21.05
C GLY A 94 -2.00 -4.52 21.74
N LEU A 95 -0.82 -4.00 21.40
CA LEU A 95 0.47 -4.42 21.96
C LEU A 95 0.66 -3.96 23.41
N THR A 96 -0.11 -2.96 23.84
CA THR A 96 -0.17 -2.53 25.25
C THR A 96 -0.98 -3.48 26.14
N GLN A 97 -1.61 -4.51 25.55
CA GLN A 97 -2.47 -5.49 26.21
C GLN A 97 -2.04 -6.93 25.86
N CYS A 98 -0.72 -7.19 25.85
CA CYS A 98 -0.19 -8.54 25.68
C CYS A 98 -0.31 -9.34 26.99
N THR A 99 -0.59 -10.64 26.85
CA THR A 99 -0.37 -11.62 27.92
C THR A 99 1.14 -11.74 28.24
N PRO A 100 1.52 -12.23 29.43
CA PRO A 100 2.93 -12.45 29.76
C PRO A 100 3.66 -13.33 28.74
N GLU A 101 3.00 -14.36 28.23
CA GLU A 101 3.54 -15.31 27.25
C GLU A 101 3.76 -14.64 25.88
N GLU A 102 2.78 -13.87 25.40
CA GLU A 102 2.91 -13.09 24.16
C GLU A 102 4.04 -12.05 24.27
N PHE A 103 4.12 -11.37 25.42
CA PHE A 103 5.17 -10.38 25.66
C PHE A 103 6.55 -11.04 25.66
N ALA A 104 6.72 -12.17 26.36
CA ALA A 104 7.97 -12.94 26.37
C ALA A 104 8.35 -13.41 24.95
N ARG A 105 7.37 -13.85 24.15
CA ARG A 105 7.60 -14.25 22.76
C ARG A 105 8.08 -13.09 21.89
N ILE A 106 7.49 -11.91 22.01
CA ILE A 106 7.92 -10.71 21.27
C ILE A 106 9.33 -10.29 21.71
N GLN A 107 9.65 -10.35 23.01
CA GLN A 107 11.00 -10.03 23.49
C GLN A 107 12.06 -10.99 22.94
N GLN A 108 11.76 -12.30 22.90
CA GLN A 108 12.65 -13.27 22.28
C GLN A 108 12.87 -12.97 20.79
N LEU A 109 11.78 -12.69 20.05
CA LEU A 109 11.87 -12.36 18.62
C LEU A 109 12.67 -11.07 18.38
N ASN A 110 12.51 -10.04 19.22
CA ASN A 110 13.34 -8.83 19.17
C ASN A 110 14.81 -9.16 19.37
N ALA A 111 15.16 -9.99 20.36
CA ALA A 111 16.55 -10.38 20.60
C ALA A 111 17.15 -11.13 19.41
N ASP A 112 16.44 -12.13 18.88
CA ASP A 112 16.89 -12.94 17.74
C ASP A 112 17.06 -12.10 16.47
N TYR A 113 16.12 -11.19 16.23
CA TYR A 113 16.13 -10.31 15.06
C TYR A 113 17.26 -9.29 15.13
N ASN A 114 17.46 -8.64 16.29
CA ASN A 114 18.58 -7.73 16.46
C ASN A 114 19.93 -8.45 16.33
N ALA A 115 20.05 -9.67 16.86
CA ALA A 115 21.27 -10.47 16.74
C ALA A 115 21.57 -10.82 15.26
N ARG A 116 20.54 -11.09 14.46
CA ARG A 116 20.69 -11.46 13.04
C ARG A 116 20.92 -10.26 12.12
N PHE A 117 20.18 -9.16 12.29
CA PHE A 117 20.13 -8.06 11.34
C PHE A 117 20.80 -6.77 11.84
N GLY A 118 20.98 -6.59 13.15
CA GLY A 118 21.65 -5.42 13.72
C GLY A 118 20.83 -4.12 13.67
N PHE A 119 19.51 -4.25 13.58
CA PHE A 119 18.54 -3.14 13.62
C PHE A 119 17.17 -3.66 14.13
N PRO A 120 16.28 -2.78 14.63
CA PRO A 120 15.01 -3.19 15.22
C PRO A 120 14.05 -3.74 14.16
N PHE A 121 13.14 -4.62 14.58
CA PHE A 121 12.05 -5.08 13.73
C PHE A 121 11.02 -3.96 13.53
N ILE A 122 10.70 -3.67 12.27
CA ILE A 122 9.78 -2.62 11.88
C ILE A 122 8.60 -3.23 11.13
N LEU A 123 7.40 -2.95 11.61
CA LEU A 123 6.15 -3.34 10.99
C LEU A 123 5.15 -2.18 11.08
N ALA A 124 4.46 -1.88 9.98
CA ALA A 124 3.37 -0.90 9.99
C ALA A 124 2.14 -1.48 10.71
N VAL A 125 2.14 -1.43 12.04
CA VAL A 125 1.17 -2.14 12.89
C VAL A 125 -0.27 -1.65 12.77
N ARG A 126 -0.52 -0.46 12.21
CA ARG A 126 -1.87 0.00 11.85
C ARG A 126 -2.48 -0.77 10.68
N GLY A 127 -1.70 -1.61 10.01
CA GLY A 127 -2.15 -2.50 8.95
C GLY A 127 -2.52 -1.79 7.64
N PRO A 128 -2.97 -2.55 6.64
CA PRO A 128 -3.27 -2.02 5.30
C PRO A 128 -4.46 -1.07 5.28
N ARG A 129 -5.43 -1.23 6.19
CA ARG A 129 -6.65 -0.41 6.29
C ARG A 129 -6.61 0.62 7.42
N GLY A 130 -5.52 0.72 8.17
CA GLY A 130 -5.45 1.61 9.33
C GLY A 130 -6.19 1.12 10.58
N ALA A 131 -6.84 -0.07 10.52
CA ALA A 131 -7.62 -0.69 11.58
C ALA A 131 -6.78 -1.42 12.65
N GLY A 132 -5.47 -1.56 12.43
CA GLY A 132 -4.59 -2.37 13.27
C GLY A 132 -4.40 -3.80 12.74
N LEU A 133 -3.19 -4.32 12.89
CA LEU A 133 -2.92 -5.76 12.82
C LEU A 133 -3.22 -6.37 14.18
N ASN A 134 -3.75 -7.58 14.19
CA ASN A 134 -3.88 -8.32 15.45
C ASN A 134 -2.52 -8.86 15.90
N LYS A 135 -2.40 -9.20 17.19
CA LYS A 135 -1.14 -9.68 17.79
C LYS A 135 -0.57 -10.91 17.10
N GLN A 136 -1.43 -11.88 16.75
CA GLN A 136 -0.99 -13.09 16.06
C GLN A 136 -0.38 -12.78 14.69
N GLN A 137 -1.01 -11.89 13.90
CA GLN A 137 -0.47 -11.45 12.61
C GLN A 137 0.90 -10.77 12.75
N ILE A 138 1.10 -9.98 13.83
CA ILE A 138 2.38 -9.34 14.12
C ILE A 138 3.44 -10.42 14.43
N ILE A 139 3.14 -11.34 15.35
CA ILE A 139 4.05 -12.42 15.76
C ILE A 139 4.40 -13.32 14.57
N ASP A 140 3.41 -13.73 13.76
CA ASP A 140 3.63 -14.57 12.58
C ASP A 140 4.47 -13.85 11.52
N THR A 141 4.22 -12.56 11.29
CA THR A 141 5.01 -11.75 10.37
C THR A 141 6.45 -11.61 10.86
N PHE A 142 6.64 -11.43 12.16
CA PHE A 142 7.94 -11.32 12.80
C PHE A 142 8.72 -12.63 12.66
N ALA A 143 8.12 -13.76 13.05
CA ALA A 143 8.72 -15.08 12.92
C ALA A 143 9.10 -15.40 11.46
N ARG A 144 8.20 -15.15 10.50
CA ARG A 144 8.46 -15.38 9.08
C ARG A 144 9.60 -14.51 8.54
N ARG A 145 9.65 -13.24 8.93
CA ARG A 145 10.69 -12.30 8.45
C ARG A 145 12.05 -12.57 9.07
N LEU A 146 12.11 -13.24 10.22
CA LEU A 146 13.37 -13.67 10.81
C LEU A 146 14.17 -14.56 9.84
N ASP A 147 13.51 -15.31 8.95
CA ASP A 147 14.15 -16.19 7.98
C ASP A 147 14.66 -15.48 6.72
N ASN A 148 14.38 -14.19 6.54
CA ASN A 148 14.78 -13.45 5.35
C ASN A 148 16.30 -13.29 5.21
N HIS A 149 16.75 -13.09 3.96
CA HIS A 149 18.11 -12.66 3.69
C HIS A 149 18.33 -11.21 4.20
N PRO A 150 19.47 -10.86 4.82
CA PRO A 150 19.68 -9.53 5.40
C PRO A 150 19.41 -8.36 4.45
N GLU A 151 19.86 -8.45 3.20
CA GLU A 151 19.61 -7.39 2.20
C GLU A 151 18.12 -7.22 1.88
N PHE A 152 17.37 -8.33 1.80
CA PHE A 152 15.93 -8.28 1.59
C PHE A 152 15.23 -7.66 2.80
N GLU A 153 15.70 -7.94 4.00
CA GLU A 153 15.12 -7.44 5.23
C GLU A 153 15.33 -5.94 5.43
N VAL A 154 16.47 -5.39 5.00
CA VAL A 154 16.68 -3.93 4.94
C VAL A 154 15.63 -3.27 4.04
N ALA A 155 15.42 -3.82 2.84
CA ALA A 155 14.41 -3.32 1.92
C ALA A 155 12.99 -3.44 2.49
N GLU A 156 12.68 -4.55 3.17
CA GLU A 156 11.39 -4.77 3.83
C GLU A 156 11.15 -3.80 5.01
N ALA A 157 12.20 -3.52 5.80
CA ALA A 157 12.13 -2.52 6.86
C ALA A 157 11.83 -1.14 6.29
N LEU A 158 12.54 -0.70 5.25
CA LEU A 158 12.27 0.57 4.57
C LEU A 158 10.84 0.61 3.98
N ARG A 159 10.35 -0.47 3.39
CA ARG A 159 8.95 -0.57 2.92
C ARG A 159 7.95 -0.32 4.06
N ASN A 160 8.19 -0.90 5.24
CA ASN A 160 7.34 -0.67 6.41
C ASN A 160 7.46 0.77 6.94
N ILE A 161 8.64 1.36 6.97
CA ILE A 161 8.82 2.78 7.34
C ILE A 161 8.06 3.70 6.37
N HIS A 162 8.15 3.46 5.06
CA HIS A 162 7.38 4.23 4.08
C HIS A 162 5.87 4.10 4.30
N ARG A 163 5.41 2.90 4.68
CA ARG A 163 4.00 2.69 5.00
C ARG A 163 3.57 3.45 6.26
N ILE A 164 4.41 3.47 7.30
CA ILE A 164 4.18 4.27 8.52
C ILE A 164 4.13 5.75 8.16
N ALA A 165 5.13 6.24 7.41
CA ALA A 165 5.18 7.62 6.95
C ALA A 165 3.95 8.02 6.13
N GLU A 166 3.47 7.15 5.23
CA GLU A 166 2.24 7.38 4.49
C GLU A 166 1.03 7.55 5.42
N ILE A 167 0.90 6.69 6.44
CA ILE A 167 -0.21 6.74 7.38
C ILE A 167 -0.15 8.03 8.22
N ARG A 168 1.03 8.41 8.72
CA ARG A 168 1.23 9.66 9.46
C ARG A 168 0.93 10.89 8.60
N LEU A 169 1.35 10.85 7.33
CA LEU A 169 1.05 11.91 6.37
C LEU A 169 -0.45 12.02 6.08
N ASN A 170 -1.13 10.88 5.90
CA ASN A 170 -2.58 10.84 5.76
C ASN A 170 -3.29 11.48 6.96
N ASP A 171 -2.88 11.17 8.20
CA ASP A 171 -3.44 11.80 9.40
C ASP A 171 -3.20 13.32 9.42
N LYS A 172 -1.98 13.77 9.12
CA LYS A 172 -1.61 15.21 9.09
C LYS A 172 -2.38 16.01 8.05
N PHE A 173 -2.71 15.40 6.91
CA PHE A 173 -3.45 16.03 5.82
C PHE A 173 -4.94 15.67 5.80
N ALA A 174 -5.44 14.95 6.82
CA ALA A 174 -6.80 14.40 6.88
C ALA A 174 -7.22 13.70 5.56
N ALA A 175 -6.29 12.93 4.98
CA ALA A 175 -6.46 12.26 3.71
C ALA A 175 -6.72 10.76 3.90
N GLU A 176 -7.67 10.21 3.16
CA GLU A 176 -7.95 8.78 3.15
C GLU A 176 -7.70 8.18 1.76
N PRO A 177 -7.07 7.00 1.65
CA PRO A 177 -6.79 6.36 0.37
C PRO A 177 -8.03 5.62 -0.19
N VAL A 178 -9.16 6.33 -0.33
CA VAL A 178 -10.47 5.75 -0.70
C VAL A 178 -10.41 4.98 -2.03
N LEU A 179 -9.74 5.52 -3.05
CA LEU A 179 -9.61 4.81 -4.34
C LEU A 179 -8.81 3.51 -4.23
N GLY A 180 -7.75 3.50 -3.41
CA GLY A 180 -6.98 2.29 -3.15
C GLY A 180 -7.78 1.26 -2.36
N ASN A 181 -8.65 1.72 -1.45
CA ASN A 181 -9.59 0.90 -0.71
C ASN A 181 -10.60 0.21 -1.64
N ASP A 182 -11.18 0.93 -2.59
CA ASP A 182 -12.10 0.35 -3.57
C ASP A 182 -11.43 -0.71 -4.46
N VAL A 183 -10.22 -0.40 -4.94
CA VAL A 183 -9.42 -1.36 -5.73
C VAL A 183 -9.13 -2.61 -4.92
N TRP A 184 -8.79 -2.47 -3.64
CA TRP A 184 -8.60 -3.60 -2.73
C TRP A 184 -9.88 -4.44 -2.63
N ASP A 185 -11.04 -3.82 -2.46
CA ASP A 185 -12.32 -4.52 -2.34
C ASP A 185 -12.72 -5.27 -3.61
N TRP A 186 -12.35 -4.77 -4.80
CA TRP A 186 -12.50 -5.53 -6.04
C TRP A 186 -11.63 -6.79 -6.06
N HIS A 187 -10.39 -6.72 -5.57
CA HIS A 187 -9.53 -7.90 -5.47
C HIS A 187 -10.09 -8.94 -4.50
N GLU A 188 -10.59 -8.53 -3.33
CA GLU A 188 -11.20 -9.46 -2.37
C GLU A 188 -12.40 -10.17 -2.98
N LYS A 189 -13.30 -9.41 -3.62
CA LYS A 189 -14.50 -9.98 -4.26
C LYS A 189 -14.16 -10.90 -5.42
N LEU A 190 -13.18 -10.54 -6.26
CA LEU A 190 -12.78 -11.41 -7.38
C LEU A 190 -12.08 -12.68 -6.88
N ALA A 191 -11.40 -12.63 -5.74
CA ALA A 191 -10.74 -13.78 -5.13
C ALA A 191 -11.71 -14.82 -4.53
N GLU A 192 -13.01 -14.53 -4.46
CA GLU A 192 -14.04 -15.52 -4.11
C GLU A 192 -14.18 -16.61 -5.18
N HIS A 193 -13.73 -16.34 -6.42
CA HIS A 193 -13.73 -17.32 -7.50
C HIS A 193 -12.42 -18.09 -7.53
N SER A 194 -12.50 -19.40 -7.30
CA SER A 194 -11.37 -20.33 -7.35
C SER A 194 -11.84 -21.69 -7.90
N ASP A 195 -10.94 -22.40 -8.58
CA ASP A 195 -11.21 -23.70 -9.17
C ASP A 195 -11.51 -24.75 -8.07
N PRO A 196 -12.44 -25.69 -8.33
CA PRO A 196 -12.71 -26.80 -7.43
C PRO A 196 -11.46 -27.62 -7.10
N GLY A 197 -11.35 -28.10 -5.87
CA GLY A 197 -10.18 -28.78 -5.31
C GLY A 197 -9.12 -27.85 -4.70
N PHE A 198 -9.16 -26.55 -5.03
CA PHE A 198 -8.36 -25.48 -4.43
C PHE A 198 -9.23 -24.60 -3.51
N ALA A 199 -10.43 -24.23 -3.98
CA ALA A 199 -11.36 -23.38 -3.24
C ALA A 199 -11.68 -23.92 -1.83
N GLU A 200 -11.95 -25.22 -1.70
CA GLU A 200 -12.31 -25.88 -0.42
C GLU A 200 -11.13 -25.92 0.57
N LYS A 201 -9.91 -25.71 0.06
CA LYS A 201 -8.68 -25.59 0.87
C LYS A 201 -8.34 -24.14 1.22
N GLY A 202 -9.21 -23.19 0.87
CA GLY A 202 -8.94 -21.76 1.02
C GLY A 202 -7.84 -21.25 0.09
N GLN A 203 -7.54 -21.97 -1.00
CA GLN A 203 -6.52 -21.60 -1.97
C GLN A 203 -7.16 -20.85 -3.14
N LEU A 204 -6.43 -19.89 -3.70
CA LEU A 204 -6.84 -19.18 -4.89
C LEU A 204 -6.16 -19.79 -6.12
N THR A 205 -6.95 -20.30 -7.07
CA THR A 205 -6.47 -20.80 -8.36
C THR A 205 -7.56 -20.52 -9.38
N VAL A 206 -7.22 -19.87 -10.49
CA VAL A 206 -8.18 -19.60 -11.56
C VAL A 206 -7.49 -19.96 -12.85
N THR A 207 -7.79 -21.14 -13.37
CA THR A 207 -7.19 -21.63 -14.62
C THR A 207 -7.98 -21.10 -15.81
N TYR A 208 -7.28 -20.72 -16.88
CA TYR A 208 -7.90 -20.18 -18.08
C TYR A 208 -9.06 -21.06 -18.61
N LEU A 209 -10.18 -20.41 -18.94
CA LEU A 209 -11.43 -20.99 -19.45
C LEU A 209 -12.22 -21.95 -18.53
N THR A 210 -11.83 -22.12 -17.27
CA THR A 210 -12.67 -22.82 -16.28
C THR A 210 -13.91 -22.01 -15.91
N ASP A 211 -14.83 -22.61 -15.15
CA ASP A 211 -16.00 -21.90 -14.62
C ASP A 211 -15.60 -20.75 -13.69
N ALA A 212 -14.53 -20.90 -12.89
CA ALA A 212 -14.00 -19.81 -12.08
C ALA A 212 -13.49 -18.65 -12.95
N HIS A 213 -12.76 -18.96 -14.04
CA HIS A 213 -12.29 -17.95 -14.98
C HIS A 213 -13.46 -17.22 -15.67
N ARG A 214 -14.50 -17.94 -16.11
CA ARG A 214 -15.70 -17.35 -16.70
C ARG A 214 -16.45 -16.47 -15.69
N ALA A 215 -16.54 -16.88 -14.43
CA ALA A 215 -17.14 -16.08 -13.37
C ALA A 215 -16.35 -14.78 -13.13
N CYS A 216 -15.01 -14.85 -13.09
CA CYS A 216 -14.14 -13.67 -13.03
C CYS A 216 -14.38 -12.75 -14.24
N ALA A 217 -14.40 -13.29 -15.45
CA ALA A 217 -14.60 -12.51 -16.67
C ALA A 217 -15.94 -11.77 -16.66
N GLN A 218 -17.03 -12.47 -16.31
CA GLN A 218 -18.36 -11.88 -16.18
C GLN A 218 -18.40 -10.76 -15.13
N ARG A 219 -17.75 -10.97 -13.98
CA ARG A 219 -17.68 -9.98 -12.90
C ARG A 219 -16.92 -8.72 -13.33
N ILE A 220 -15.76 -8.90 -13.97
CA ILE A 220 -14.96 -7.78 -14.50
C ILE A 220 -15.75 -7.01 -15.55
N SER A 221 -16.42 -7.71 -16.49
CA SER A 221 -17.26 -7.05 -17.49
C SER A 221 -18.39 -6.22 -16.86
N HIS A 222 -19.02 -6.72 -15.79
CA HIS A 222 -20.04 -5.97 -15.08
C HIS A 222 -19.46 -4.71 -14.43
N TRP A 223 -18.35 -4.84 -13.69
CA TRP A 223 -17.69 -3.70 -13.07
C TRP A 223 -17.14 -2.68 -14.07
N MET A 224 -16.65 -3.10 -15.24
CA MET A 224 -16.29 -2.16 -16.31
C MET A 224 -17.50 -1.32 -16.75
N ARG A 225 -18.69 -1.91 -16.89
CA ARG A 225 -19.90 -1.13 -17.18
C ARG A 225 -20.23 -0.16 -16.05
N ASP A 226 -20.14 -0.60 -14.79
CA ASP A 226 -20.36 0.26 -13.62
C ASP A 226 -19.34 1.41 -13.52
N CYS A 227 -18.11 1.18 -13.97
CA CYS A 227 -17.08 2.21 -14.09
C CYS A 227 -17.34 3.22 -15.21
N GLY A 228 -18.30 2.96 -16.10
CA GLY A 228 -18.71 3.89 -17.15
C GLY A 228 -17.89 3.79 -18.43
N PHE A 229 -17.31 2.62 -18.71
CA PHE A 229 -16.82 2.28 -20.05
C PHE A 229 -17.97 2.31 -21.06
N ASP A 230 -17.69 2.79 -22.28
CA ASP A 230 -18.71 2.95 -23.33
C ASP A 230 -19.01 1.62 -24.04
N GLU A 231 -18.00 0.74 -24.14
CA GLU A 231 -18.11 -0.61 -24.72
C GLU A 231 -17.42 -1.61 -23.79
N VAL A 232 -18.06 -2.77 -23.59
CA VAL A 232 -17.49 -3.88 -22.83
C VAL A 232 -17.84 -5.20 -23.53
N GLU A 233 -16.82 -5.91 -23.99
CA GLU A 233 -16.94 -7.16 -24.73
C GLU A 233 -15.99 -8.24 -24.20
N VAL A 234 -16.23 -9.48 -24.61
CA VAL A 234 -15.27 -10.57 -24.46
C VAL A 234 -14.79 -10.91 -25.86
N ASP A 235 -13.47 -10.84 -26.08
CA ASP A 235 -12.90 -11.07 -27.41
C ASP A 235 -12.89 -12.58 -27.78
N ALA A 236 -12.45 -12.88 -29.01
CA ALA A 236 -12.42 -14.25 -29.52
C ALA A 236 -11.46 -15.19 -28.75
N VAL A 237 -10.52 -14.64 -27.97
CA VAL A 237 -9.59 -15.39 -27.12
C VAL A 237 -9.95 -15.25 -25.63
N GLY A 238 -11.16 -14.80 -25.30
CA GLY A 238 -11.67 -14.79 -23.94
C GLY A 238 -11.13 -13.66 -23.05
N ASN A 239 -10.45 -12.65 -23.58
CA ASN A 239 -10.11 -11.46 -22.79
C ASN A 239 -11.35 -10.61 -22.55
N VAL A 240 -11.40 -9.89 -21.43
CA VAL A 240 -12.45 -8.89 -21.18
C VAL A 240 -11.93 -7.54 -21.61
N VAL A 241 -12.55 -6.94 -22.63
CA VAL A 241 -12.11 -5.67 -23.20
C VAL A 241 -13.09 -4.57 -22.85
N GLY A 242 -12.62 -3.56 -22.13
CA GLY A 242 -13.37 -2.33 -21.85
C GLY A 242 -12.79 -1.15 -22.63
N ARG A 243 -13.62 -0.43 -23.40
CA ARG A 243 -13.24 0.81 -24.09
C ARG A 243 -13.95 2.04 -23.52
N TYR A 244 -13.16 3.04 -23.14
CA TYR A 244 -13.62 4.38 -22.79
C TYR A 244 -13.21 5.35 -23.90
N ARG A 245 -14.19 5.91 -24.61
CA ARG A 245 -13.98 6.68 -25.83
C ARG A 245 -13.26 8.00 -25.56
N ALA A 246 -12.46 8.43 -26.52
CA ALA A 246 -11.86 9.77 -26.52
C ALA A 246 -12.92 10.87 -26.66
N ALA A 247 -12.53 12.10 -26.36
CA ALA A 247 -13.32 13.29 -26.65
C ALA A 247 -13.51 13.50 -28.18
N THR A 248 -12.51 13.08 -28.97
CA THR A 248 -12.52 13.23 -30.42
C THR A 248 -12.74 11.86 -31.09
N PRO A 249 -13.78 11.70 -31.93
CA PRO A 249 -13.97 10.48 -32.72
C PRO A 249 -12.73 10.13 -33.56
N GLY A 250 -12.37 8.84 -33.60
CA GLY A 250 -11.22 8.35 -34.37
C GLY A 250 -9.84 8.59 -33.74
N ALA A 251 -9.77 9.14 -32.52
CA ALA A 251 -8.51 9.23 -31.79
C ALA A 251 -7.96 7.84 -31.40
N LYS A 252 -6.64 7.78 -31.17
CA LYS A 252 -5.96 6.55 -30.75
C LYS A 252 -6.37 6.15 -29.32
N TYR A 253 -6.15 4.88 -28.98
CA TYR A 253 -6.34 4.35 -27.63
C TYR A 253 -5.00 4.17 -26.91
N LEU A 254 -4.96 4.52 -25.63
CA LEU A 254 -3.95 4.04 -24.70
C LEU A 254 -4.42 2.69 -24.17
N MET A 255 -3.70 1.63 -24.55
CA MET A 255 -3.99 0.26 -24.13
C MET A 255 -3.24 -0.06 -22.84
N THR A 256 -3.92 -0.68 -21.89
CA THR A 256 -3.36 -1.19 -20.64
C THR A 256 -4.16 -2.41 -20.22
N GLY A 257 -3.69 -3.15 -19.22
CA GLY A 257 -4.32 -4.43 -18.91
C GLY A 257 -3.40 -5.43 -18.27
N SER A 258 -3.98 -6.54 -17.86
CA SER A 258 -3.23 -7.69 -17.36
C SER A 258 -4.12 -8.92 -17.32
N HIS A 259 -3.58 -10.03 -16.84
CA HIS A 259 -4.31 -11.28 -16.72
C HIS A 259 -5.13 -11.33 -15.42
N TYR A 260 -6.22 -12.09 -15.42
CA TYR A 260 -7.09 -12.30 -14.23
C TYR A 260 -7.20 -13.78 -13.82
N ASP A 261 -6.62 -14.69 -14.61
CA ASP A 261 -6.28 -16.04 -14.22
C ASP A 261 -5.12 -16.01 -13.20
N THR A 262 -4.89 -17.11 -12.50
CA THR A 262 -3.80 -17.20 -11.54
C THR A 262 -3.34 -18.64 -11.38
N VAL A 263 -2.03 -18.81 -11.29
CA VAL A 263 -1.41 -20.09 -10.92
C VAL A 263 -1.79 -20.50 -9.50
N ARG A 264 -1.48 -21.73 -9.12
CA ARG A 264 -1.82 -22.28 -7.80
C ARG A 264 -1.31 -21.38 -6.68
N ASN A 265 -2.23 -20.73 -5.99
CA ASN A 265 -1.95 -19.81 -4.89
C ASN A 265 -1.02 -18.65 -5.27
N GLY A 266 -1.10 -18.16 -6.52
CA GLY A 266 -0.32 -17.00 -7.00
C GLY A 266 -0.67 -15.68 -6.30
N GLY A 267 -1.82 -15.63 -5.63
CA GLY A 267 -2.25 -14.52 -4.81
C GLY A 267 -3.25 -13.61 -5.52
N LYS A 268 -4.05 -12.89 -4.72
CA LYS A 268 -5.19 -12.14 -5.23
C LYS A 268 -4.84 -10.89 -6.04
N TYR A 269 -3.62 -10.37 -5.94
CA TYR A 269 -3.18 -9.13 -6.59
C TYR A 269 -2.39 -9.34 -7.87
N ASP A 270 -1.88 -10.57 -8.07
CA ASP A 270 -1.07 -10.93 -9.23
C ASP A 270 -1.90 -10.82 -10.51
N GLY A 271 -1.38 -10.10 -11.50
CA GLY A 271 -2.10 -9.68 -12.71
C GLY A 271 -3.21 -8.65 -12.47
N ARG A 272 -4.19 -9.00 -11.64
CA ARG A 272 -5.46 -8.29 -11.41
C ARG A 272 -5.30 -6.81 -11.05
N LEU A 273 -4.21 -6.42 -10.39
CA LEU A 273 -3.93 -5.02 -10.08
C LEU A 273 -3.80 -4.16 -11.36
N GLY A 274 -3.22 -4.73 -12.42
CA GLY A 274 -3.09 -4.10 -13.74
C GLY A 274 -4.42 -3.87 -14.46
N ILE A 275 -5.51 -4.52 -14.02
CA ILE A 275 -6.87 -4.34 -14.54
C ILE A 275 -7.62 -3.32 -13.68
N PHE A 276 -7.58 -3.48 -12.36
CA PHE A 276 -8.41 -2.67 -11.46
C PHE A 276 -7.93 -1.23 -11.28
N VAL A 277 -6.63 -0.96 -11.37
CA VAL A 277 -6.11 0.41 -11.33
C VAL A 277 -6.62 1.25 -12.50
N PRO A 278 -6.49 0.83 -13.79
CA PRO A 278 -7.04 1.61 -14.89
C PRO A 278 -8.57 1.65 -14.89
N MET A 279 -9.28 0.62 -14.39
CA MET A 279 -10.72 0.71 -14.16
C MET A 279 -11.10 1.82 -13.18
N ALA A 280 -10.36 1.97 -12.07
CA ALA A 280 -10.57 3.08 -11.14
C ALA A 280 -10.34 4.44 -11.81
N CYS A 281 -9.30 4.56 -12.64
CA CYS A 281 -9.05 5.78 -13.42
C CYS A 281 -10.22 6.14 -14.34
N VAL A 282 -10.75 5.16 -15.09
CA VAL A 282 -11.91 5.36 -15.96
C VAL A 282 -13.15 5.75 -15.16
N ARG A 283 -13.39 5.10 -14.01
CA ARG A 283 -14.50 5.45 -13.10
C ARG A 283 -14.45 6.91 -12.66
N GLU A 284 -13.28 7.40 -12.25
CA GLU A 284 -13.13 8.79 -11.81
C GLU A 284 -13.21 9.79 -12.99
N LEU A 285 -12.73 9.42 -14.18
CA LEU A 285 -12.93 10.22 -15.40
C LEU A 285 -14.42 10.33 -15.76
N HIS A 286 -15.13 9.21 -15.73
CA HIS A 286 -16.56 9.14 -16.01
C HIS A 286 -17.37 9.95 -15.00
N ARG A 287 -17.10 9.79 -13.69
CA ARG A 287 -17.74 10.58 -12.62
C ARG A 287 -17.53 12.08 -12.78
N ALA A 288 -16.34 12.49 -13.25
CA ALA A 288 -16.03 13.89 -13.52
C ALA A 288 -16.58 14.40 -14.87
N GLY A 289 -17.28 13.57 -15.66
CA GLY A 289 -17.73 13.90 -17.00
C GLY A 289 -16.60 14.20 -17.99
N ARG A 290 -15.38 13.74 -17.70
CA ARG A 290 -14.16 14.14 -18.43
C ARG A 290 -13.72 13.07 -19.43
N ARG A 291 -13.70 13.43 -20.72
CA ARG A 291 -13.05 12.64 -21.77
C ARG A 291 -11.62 13.13 -22.03
N LEU A 292 -10.73 12.22 -22.41
CA LEU A 292 -9.33 12.49 -22.76
C LEU A 292 -9.18 12.71 -24.27
N PRO A 293 -8.07 13.31 -24.75
CA PRO A 293 -7.81 13.45 -26.20
C PRO A 293 -7.51 12.10 -26.90
N PHE A 294 -7.43 11.01 -26.14
CA PHE A 294 -7.30 9.62 -26.60
C PHE A 294 -8.27 8.74 -25.81
N GLY A 295 -8.60 7.56 -26.34
CA GLY A 295 -9.43 6.57 -25.64
C GLY A 295 -8.59 5.75 -24.66
N ILE A 296 -9.23 5.10 -23.70
CA ILE A 296 -8.59 4.11 -22.83
C ILE A 296 -9.17 2.74 -23.17
N GLU A 297 -8.31 1.77 -23.46
CA GLU A 297 -8.70 0.38 -23.64
C GLU A 297 -8.03 -0.45 -22.53
N VAL A 298 -8.84 -1.18 -21.77
CA VAL A 298 -8.38 -2.09 -20.72
C VAL A 298 -8.66 -3.52 -21.17
N ILE A 299 -7.62 -4.36 -21.17
CA ILE A 299 -7.65 -5.78 -21.57
C ILE A 299 -7.30 -6.67 -20.38
#